data_AF-A0A430QV10-F1
#
_entry.id   AF-A0A430QV10-F1
#
_cell.length_a   1.000
_cell.length_b   1.000
_cell.length_c   1.000
_cell.angle_alpha   90.00
_cell.angle_beta   90.00
_cell.angle_gamma   90.00
#
_symmetry.space_group_name_H-M   'P 1'
#
loop_
_entity.id
_entity.type
_entity.pdbx_description
1 polymer ?
#
loop_
_entity_poly.entity_id
_entity_poly.type
_entity_poly.pdbx_seq_one_letter_code
_entity_poly.pdbx_strand_id
1 'polypeptide(L)'
;FTGLLEGLGFLLFFTFALYVAKKAVRVPCTTLLTAGLLWPTPARRLARPLPRVEALEAYEGRGVALLVQEGRPVGLLGLSDHILPLEEVPSVEAEVAVSELSPLFLRQPLVLVVKGEEVVGAISREAFFRYLGA
;
A
#
# COMPACT_ATOMS: atom_id res chain seq x y z
N PHE A 1 16.08 14.01 -38.71
CA PHE A 1 16.83 13.58 -37.51
C PHE A 1 16.70 14.56 -36.35
N THR A 2 16.73 15.88 -36.57
CA THR A 2 16.56 16.91 -35.52
C THR A 2 15.26 16.76 -34.71
N GLY A 3 14.11 16.59 -35.36
CA GLY A 3 12.83 16.41 -34.65
C GLY A 3 12.73 15.14 -33.80
N LEU A 4 13.45 14.07 -34.16
CA LEU A 4 13.49 12.82 -33.36
C LEU A 4 14.29 13.04 -32.06
N LEU A 5 15.44 13.70 -32.18
CA LEU A 5 16.30 14.06 -31.04
C LEU A 5 15.60 15.04 -30.10
N GLU A 6 14.88 16.02 -30.67
CA GLU A 6 14.10 16.99 -29.91
C GLU A 6 12.92 16.33 -29.18
N GLY A 7 12.19 15.44 -29.85
CA GLY A 7 11.11 14.65 -29.23
C GLY A 7 11.61 13.75 -28.10
N LEU A 8 12.78 13.10 -28.29
CA LEU A 8 13.40 12.28 -27.24
C LEU A 8 13.84 13.14 -26.05
N GLY A 9 14.42 14.31 -26.31
CA GLY A 9 14.79 15.29 -25.28
C GLY A 9 13.59 15.75 -24.47
N PHE A 10 12.48 16.10 -25.13
CA PHE A 10 11.23 16.48 -24.46
C PHE A 10 10.70 15.35 -23.60
N LEU A 11 10.62 14.12 -24.12
CA LEU A 11 10.11 12.97 -23.39
C LEU A 11 10.94 12.71 -22.11
N LEU A 12 12.26 12.76 -22.23
CA LEU A 12 13.16 12.55 -21.09
C LEU A 12 13.02 13.66 -20.04
N PHE A 13 13.03 14.92 -20.48
CA PHE A 13 12.88 16.07 -19.58
C PHE A 13 11.52 16.06 -18.88
N PHE A 14 10.44 15.82 -19.62
CA PHE A 14 9.09 15.74 -19.09
C PHE A 14 8.94 14.58 -18.09
N THR A 15 9.46 13.40 -18.42
CA THR A 15 9.45 12.23 -17.53
C THR A 15 10.23 12.51 -16.24
N PHE A 16 11.40 13.15 -16.37
CA PHE A 16 12.22 13.53 -15.23
C PHE A 16 11.50 14.56 -14.34
N ALA A 17 10.87 15.57 -14.94
CA ALA A 17 10.08 16.56 -14.22
C ALA A 17 8.91 15.91 -13.45
N LEU A 18 8.19 14.96 -14.06
CA LEU A 18 7.13 14.20 -13.38
C LEU A 18 7.67 13.36 -12.22
N TYR A 19 8.83 12.72 -12.39
CA TYR A 19 9.48 11.96 -11.32
C TYR A 19 9.84 12.86 -10.13
N VAL A 20 10.46 14.01 -10.40
CA VAL A 20 10.82 14.99 -9.37
C VAL A 20 9.56 15.55 -8.69
N ALA A 21 8.53 15.91 -9.44
CA ALA A 21 7.27 16.42 -8.91
C ALA A 21 6.57 15.39 -8.01
N LYS A 22 6.51 14.12 -8.44
CA LYS A 22 5.99 13.02 -7.62
C LYS A 22 6.75 12.91 -6.30
N LYS A 23 8.09 12.96 -6.34
CA LYS A 23 8.93 12.84 -5.14
C LYS A 23 8.78 14.06 -4.20
N ALA A 24 8.62 15.26 -4.75
CA ALA A 24 8.54 16.50 -3.99
C ALA A 24 7.18 16.70 -3.32
N VAL A 25 6.08 16.42 -4.03
CA VAL A 25 4.72 16.74 -3.57
C VAL A 25 4.00 15.51 -2.98
N ARG A 26 4.60 14.31 -3.07
CA ARG A 26 4.01 13.03 -2.63
C ARG A 26 2.59 12.79 -3.19
N VAL A 27 2.23 13.44 -4.28
CA VAL A 27 0.95 13.20 -4.97
C VAL A 27 1.11 12.05 -5.97
N PRO A 28 0.08 11.22 -6.10
CA PRO A 28 0.06 10.14 -7.08
C PRO A 28 0.24 10.65 -8.51
N CYS A 29 0.88 9.84 -9.36
CA CYS A 29 1.16 10.23 -10.73
C CYS A 29 -0.11 10.53 -11.53
N THR A 30 -1.21 9.83 -11.27
CA THR A 30 -2.53 10.08 -11.88
C THR A 30 -3.06 11.47 -11.54
N THR A 31 -2.79 11.98 -10.34
CA THR A 31 -3.16 13.33 -9.91
C THR A 31 -2.34 14.37 -10.65
N LEU A 32 -1.04 14.15 -10.83
CA LEU A 32 -0.18 15.03 -11.63
C LEU A 32 -0.59 15.10 -13.10
N LEU A 33 -0.91 13.94 -13.70
CA LEU A 33 -1.31 13.84 -15.11
C LEU A 33 -2.69 14.46 -15.39
N THR A 34 -3.54 14.58 -14.37
CA THR A 34 -4.91 15.10 -14.50
C THR A 34 -5.08 16.50 -13.91
N ALA A 35 -3.98 17.15 -13.51
CA ALA A 35 -3.99 18.42 -12.79
C ALA A 35 -4.94 18.41 -11.56
N GLY A 36 -5.07 17.27 -10.89
CA GLY A 36 -5.93 17.10 -9.72
C GLY A 36 -7.40 16.77 -10.00
N LEU A 37 -7.81 16.61 -11.26
CA LEU A 37 -9.21 16.29 -11.60
C LEU A 37 -9.62 14.88 -11.12
N LEU A 38 -8.67 13.94 -11.08
CA LEU A 38 -8.89 12.59 -10.58
C LEU A 38 -8.03 12.33 -9.34
N TRP A 39 -8.69 12.24 -8.18
CA TRP A 39 -8.08 11.73 -6.97
C TRP A 39 -8.11 10.20 -7.01
N PRO A 40 -6.95 9.52 -6.97
CA PRO A 40 -6.93 8.07 -6.99
C PRO A 40 -7.52 7.49 -5.70
N THR A 41 -8.07 6.29 -5.80
CA THR A 41 -8.59 5.55 -4.65
C THR A 41 -7.47 5.35 -3.62
N PRO A 42 -7.61 5.86 -2.39
CA PRO A 42 -6.60 5.68 -1.34
C PRO A 42 -6.67 4.26 -0.76
N ALA A 43 -5.53 3.75 -0.27
CA ALA A 43 -5.36 2.40 0.26
C ALA A 43 -6.38 2.06 1.35
N ARG A 44 -6.70 3.01 2.23
CA ARG A 44 -7.72 2.84 3.29
C ARG A 44 -9.10 2.39 2.79
N ARG A 45 -9.47 2.70 1.54
CA ARG A 45 -10.76 2.28 0.99
C ARG A 45 -10.80 0.79 0.64
N LEU A 46 -9.65 0.18 0.41
CA LEU A 46 -9.53 -1.25 0.11
C LEU A 46 -9.10 -2.06 1.34
N ALA A 47 -8.55 -1.40 2.36
CA ALA A 47 -8.15 -2.03 3.61
C ALA A 47 -9.36 -2.68 4.31
N ARG A 48 -9.21 -3.95 4.68
CA ARG A 48 -10.14 -4.64 5.56
C ARG A 48 -9.62 -4.58 7.00
N PRO A 49 -10.47 -4.23 7.97
CA PRO A 49 -10.06 -4.21 9.37
C PRO A 49 -9.64 -5.61 9.80
N LEU A 50 -8.54 -5.70 10.55
CA LEU A 50 -8.06 -6.94 11.12
C LEU A 50 -8.69 -7.15 12.51
N PRO A 51 -9.16 -8.36 12.84
CA PRO A 51 -9.47 -8.73 14.21
C PRO A 51 -8.28 -8.45 15.12
N ARG A 52 -8.53 -7.89 16.30
CA ARG A 52 -7.50 -7.63 17.31
C ARG A 52 -7.60 -8.69 18.38
N VAL A 53 -6.46 -9.26 18.75
CA VAL A 53 -6.37 -10.34 19.73
C VAL A 53 -5.31 -9.98 20.76
N GLU A 54 -5.63 -10.12 22.05
CA GLU A 54 -4.72 -9.73 23.14
C GLU A 54 -3.72 -10.82 23.53
N ALA A 55 -4.02 -12.08 23.19
CA ALA A 55 -3.22 -13.24 23.53
C ALA A 55 -3.30 -14.31 22.43
N LEU A 56 -2.26 -15.13 22.29
CA LEU A 56 -2.21 -16.16 21.24
C LEU A 56 -3.34 -17.19 21.41
N GLU A 57 -3.74 -17.45 22.64
CA GLU A 57 -4.80 -18.39 23.02
C GLU A 57 -6.19 -17.92 22.58
N ALA A 58 -6.38 -16.60 22.42
CA ALA A 58 -7.63 -16.02 21.94
C ALA A 58 -7.75 -16.02 20.41
N TYR A 59 -6.70 -16.45 19.69
CA TYR A 59 -6.73 -16.57 18.24
C TYR A 59 -7.32 -17.92 17.83
N GLU A 60 -8.48 -17.89 17.18
CA GLU A 60 -9.22 -19.09 16.73
C GLU A 60 -8.60 -19.81 15.52
N GLY A 61 -7.42 -19.39 15.05
CA GLY A 61 -6.78 -19.98 13.86
C GLY A 61 -7.44 -19.56 12.53
N ARG A 62 -8.32 -18.55 12.54
CA ARG A 62 -9.10 -18.14 11.37
C ARG A 62 -8.62 -16.81 10.81
N GLY A 63 -8.10 -16.85 9.58
CA GLY A 63 -7.72 -15.66 8.83
C GLY A 63 -6.53 -14.92 9.43
N VAL A 64 -6.31 -13.67 9.03
CA VAL A 64 -5.22 -12.84 9.56
C VAL A 64 -5.74 -11.99 10.71
N ALA A 65 -4.99 -11.93 11.80
CA ALA A 65 -5.33 -11.13 12.99
C ALA A 65 -4.13 -10.32 13.50
N LEU A 66 -4.42 -9.21 14.16
CA LEU A 66 -3.44 -8.31 14.77
C LEU A 66 -3.28 -8.68 16.25
N LEU A 67 -2.07 -9.10 16.64
CA LEU A 67 -1.73 -9.31 18.04
C LEU A 67 -1.46 -7.96 18.68
N VAL A 68 -2.16 -7.68 19.78
CA VAL A 68 -2.09 -6.44 20.53
C VAL A 68 -1.62 -6.75 21.94
N GLN A 69 -0.55 -6.11 22.39
CA GLN A 69 -0.07 -6.20 23.78
C GLN A 69 -0.06 -4.81 24.38
N GLU A 70 -0.61 -4.66 25.59
CA GLU A 70 -0.71 -3.38 26.31
C GLU A 70 -1.34 -2.26 25.45
N GLY A 71 -2.32 -2.63 24.60
CA GLY A 71 -3.01 -1.71 23.69
C GLY A 71 -2.22 -1.32 22.43
N ARG A 72 -1.02 -1.88 22.21
CA ARG A 72 -0.18 -1.62 21.03
C ARG A 72 -0.12 -2.83 20.10
N PRO A 73 -0.21 -2.64 18.78
CA PRO A 73 -0.03 -3.73 17.83
C PRO A 73 1.44 -4.17 17.82
N VAL A 74 1.69 -5.45 18.06
CA VAL A 74 3.05 -6.01 18.13
C VAL A 74 3.34 -7.01 17.02
N GLY A 75 2.32 -7.56 16.37
CA GLY A 75 2.53 -8.52 15.29
C GLY A 75 1.27 -8.99 14.61
N LEU A 76 1.45 -9.84 13.60
CA LEU A 76 0.39 -10.51 12.86
C LEU A 76 0.38 -12.02 13.12
N LEU A 77 -0.83 -12.56 13.18
CA LEU A 77 -1.13 -13.98 13.27
C LEU A 77 -1.81 -14.44 11.97
N GLY A 78 -1.63 -15.73 11.62
CA GLY A 78 -2.35 -16.36 10.51
C GLY A 78 -1.76 -16.17 9.11
N LEU A 79 -0.65 -15.42 8.98
CA LEU A 79 0.14 -15.36 7.75
C LEU A 79 1.21 -16.45 7.67
N SER A 80 1.66 -16.94 8.83
CA SER A 80 2.64 -18.02 8.96
C SER A 80 2.35 -18.81 10.24
N ASP A 81 3.10 -19.90 10.47
CA ASP A 81 2.99 -20.73 11.68
C ASP A 81 3.49 -20.03 12.95
N HIS A 82 4.17 -18.88 12.81
CA HIS A 82 4.66 -18.05 13.92
C HIS A 82 4.08 -16.63 13.86
N ILE A 83 4.24 -15.92 14.98
CA ILE A 83 3.89 -14.51 15.09
C ILE A 83 4.87 -13.72 14.21
N LEU A 84 4.35 -13.02 13.20
CA LEU A 84 5.18 -12.09 12.42
C LEU A 84 5.28 -10.77 13.18
N PRO A 85 6.50 -10.28 13.50
CA PRO A 85 6.68 -8.92 14.01
C PRO A 85 6.08 -7.89 13.05
N LEU A 86 5.48 -6.84 13.58
CA LEU A 86 4.77 -5.85 12.77
C LEU A 86 5.72 -5.13 11.78
N GLU A 87 6.99 -4.98 12.18
CA GLU A 87 8.06 -4.32 11.42
C GLU A 87 8.49 -5.12 10.19
N GLU A 88 8.29 -6.44 10.20
CA GLU A 88 8.61 -7.32 9.08
C GLU A 88 7.50 -7.35 8.03
N VAL A 89 6.31 -6.86 8.38
CA VAL A 89 5.16 -6.85 7.50
C VAL A 89 5.18 -5.56 6.67
N PRO A 90 5.11 -5.63 5.33
CA PRO A 90 5.06 -4.45 4.48
C PRO A 90 3.83 -3.59 4.82
N SER A 91 4.07 -2.32 5.11
CA SER A 91 3.04 -1.35 5.46
C SER A 91 3.08 -0.13 4.54
N VAL A 92 1.91 0.47 4.31
CA VAL A 92 1.75 1.71 3.53
C VAL A 92 0.82 2.67 4.24
N GLU A 93 1.06 3.96 4.06
CA GLU A 93 0.19 5.02 4.57
C GLU A 93 -1.21 4.96 3.94
N ALA A 94 -2.23 5.27 4.74
CA ALA A 94 -3.65 5.17 4.42
C ALA A 94 -4.06 5.95 3.16
N GLU A 95 -3.37 7.06 2.89
CA GLU A 95 -3.63 7.95 1.75
C GLU A 95 -2.83 7.59 0.49
N VAL A 96 -1.96 6.57 0.54
CA VAL A 96 -1.26 6.09 -0.66
C VAL A 96 -2.28 5.58 -1.67
N ALA A 97 -2.10 5.94 -2.93
CA ALA A 97 -2.98 5.47 -4.00
C ALA A 97 -2.85 3.95 -4.18
N VAL A 98 -4.00 3.27 -4.27
CA VAL A 98 -4.04 1.80 -4.48
C VAL A 98 -3.25 1.39 -5.71
N SER A 99 -3.26 2.18 -6.78
CA SER A 99 -2.51 1.91 -8.01
C SER A 99 -0.98 1.85 -7.81
N GLU A 100 -0.45 2.41 -6.73
CA GLU A 100 0.98 2.37 -6.41
C GLU A 100 1.38 1.11 -5.63
N LEU A 101 0.42 0.30 -5.20
CA LEU A 101 0.68 -0.92 -4.42
C LEU A 101 1.10 -2.12 -5.28
N SER A 102 0.94 -2.04 -6.61
CA SER A 102 1.23 -3.15 -7.53
C SER A 102 2.59 -3.81 -7.30
N PRO A 103 3.71 -3.07 -7.11
CA PRO A 103 5.03 -3.70 -6.89
C PRO A 103 5.12 -4.51 -5.60
N LEU A 104 4.37 -4.14 -4.55
CA LEU A 104 4.38 -4.86 -3.28
C LEU A 104 3.70 -6.22 -3.43
N PHE A 105 2.54 -6.26 -4.08
CA PHE A 105 1.75 -7.49 -4.27
C PHE A 105 2.33 -8.48 -5.27
N LEU A 106 3.43 -8.14 -5.96
CA LEU A 106 4.20 -9.11 -6.75
C LEU A 106 4.89 -10.16 -5.86
N ARG A 107 5.25 -9.78 -4.63
CA ARG A 107 6.02 -10.64 -3.70
C ARG A 107 5.31 -10.88 -2.39
N GLN A 108 4.43 -9.97 -1.98
CA GLN A 108 3.81 -9.97 -0.66
C GLN A 108 2.36 -10.46 -0.75
N PRO A 109 1.94 -11.41 0.10
CA PRO A 109 0.55 -11.88 0.12
C PRO A 109 -0.41 -10.86 0.75
N LEU A 110 0.11 -9.96 1.59
CA LEU A 110 -0.66 -8.98 2.35
C LEU A 110 0.18 -7.72 2.54
N VAL A 111 -0.49 -6.57 2.55
CA VAL A 111 0.11 -5.27 2.90
C VAL A 111 -0.75 -4.61 3.97
N LEU A 112 -0.12 -4.16 5.05
CA LEU A 112 -0.78 -3.39 6.10
C LEU A 112 -1.04 -1.96 5.64
N VAL A 113 -2.17 -1.42 6.06
CA VAL A 113 -2.53 -0.03 5.84
C VAL A 113 -2.51 0.67 7.19
N VAL A 114 -1.65 1.68 7.31
CA VAL A 114 -1.40 2.40 8.56
C VAL A 114 -1.78 3.87 8.42
N LYS A 115 -2.09 4.52 9.54
CA LYS A 115 -2.28 5.97 9.64
C LYS A 115 -1.46 6.46 10.82
N GLY A 116 -0.23 6.90 10.56
CA GLY A 116 0.75 7.08 11.63
C GLY A 116 1.03 5.74 12.32
N GLU A 117 0.84 5.67 13.63
CA GLU A 117 1.07 4.44 14.42
C GLU A 117 -0.14 3.49 14.43
N GLU A 118 -1.29 3.91 13.91
CA GLU A 118 -2.50 3.09 13.92
C GLU A 118 -2.56 2.17 12.70
N VAL A 119 -2.74 0.87 12.95
CA VAL A 119 -3.09 -0.10 11.89
C VAL A 119 -4.59 0.02 11.58
N VAL A 120 -4.89 0.59 10.42
CA VAL A 120 -6.25 0.75 9.89
C VAL A 120 -6.81 -0.59 9.42
N GLY A 121 -5.95 -1.43 8.86
CA GLY A 121 -6.32 -2.76 8.38
C GLY A 121 -5.27 -3.34 7.45
N ALA A 122 -5.69 -4.28 6.60
CA ALA A 122 -4.82 -4.90 5.62
C ALA A 122 -5.52 -5.06 4.26
N ILE A 123 -4.72 -5.06 3.21
CA ILE A 123 -5.16 -5.42 1.86
C ILE A 123 -4.49 -6.76 1.52
N SER A 124 -5.30 -7.78 1.24
CA SER A 124 -4.78 -9.05 0.72
C SER A 124 -4.51 -8.94 -0.78
N ARG A 125 -3.57 -9.75 -1.28
CA ARG A 125 -3.24 -9.82 -2.70
C ARG A 125 -4.47 -10.09 -3.57
N GLU A 126 -5.35 -10.99 -3.13
CA GLU A 126 -6.57 -11.36 -3.85
C GLU A 126 -7.55 -10.18 -3.92
N ALA A 127 -7.69 -9.42 -2.82
CA ALA A 127 -8.53 -8.23 -2.81
C ALA A 127 -7.97 -7.13 -3.72
N PHE A 128 -6.64 -6.99 -3.76
CA PHE A 128 -5.95 -6.05 -4.65
C PHE A 128 -6.17 -6.36 -6.12
N PHE A 129 -5.91 -7.60 -6.57
CA PHE A 129 -6.09 -7.97 -7.97
C PHE A 129 -7.56 -7.94 -8.40
N ARG A 130 -8.49 -8.35 -7.52
CA ARG A 130 -9.93 -8.20 -7.77
C ARG A 130 -10.34 -6.74 -8.01
N TYR A 131 -9.77 -5.81 -7.23
CA TYR A 131 -10.02 -4.37 -7.42
C TYR A 131 -9.51 -3.88 -8.79
N LEU A 132 -8.40 -4.41 -9.28
CA LEU A 132 -7.86 -4.09 -10.61
C LEU A 132 -8.64 -4.73 -11.77
N GLY A 133 -9.63 -5.58 -11.48
CA GLY A 133 -10.39 -6.31 -12.50
C GLY A 133 -9.66 -7.52 -13.09
N ALA A 134 -8.67 -8.05 -12.37
CA ALA A 134 -7.95 -9.28 -12.69
C ALA A 134 -8.54 -10.49 -11.94
#